data_AF-A0A9D9J1D2-F1
#
_entry.id   AF-A0A9D9J1D2-F1
#
_cell.length_a   1.000
_cell.length_b   1.000
_cell.length_c   1.000
_cell.angle_alpha   90.00
_cell.angle_beta   90.00
_cell.angle_gamma   90.00
#
_symmetry.space_group_name_H-M   'P 1'
#
loop_
_entity.id
_entity.type
_entity.pdbx_description
1 polymer ?
#
loop_
_entity_poly.entity_id
_entity_poly.type
_entity_poly.pdbx_seq_one_letter_code
_entity_poly.pdbx_strand_id
1 'polypeptide(L)'
;RLGVPVGMIACCWGGSKVEAWMSEENLKQFIGKKHEGPINPKRANVTPSALFNGMLYPIIGFTIKGCLFYQGEANITDPYGYREKFPSMVKEWRARWGYEFPFYYAQLAPFSYDNMGWGSEQTQVALFREIQHQCLQDIPDGGIVPTVDVGAEYTIHPPDKKTVAMRFLLQAMSKAYGMKGFVADGPVFKSMETLGEKLRIHFDNAPYGLSSYGKEITGFEIAGSDRVFYPAEAHLSGRSMIDVQNDKVKNPVAVRYCWKNCLPGNLYNNYGIAVLPFRSDNWDFCSYAQEPVTVIFETDMGNDIDDALALDMLYKYQDKGLADIALISVNKRYGPAVPFIRLMNSFYGYGDIPVAIGDTLELPDQKLKDGPYTQKVISSGLFPVRTETGCDDAVKKYREILSAAKDGSVVIISVGFMTNLRRLLQSGPDETSDMTGQELVANKVRMLSLMGGCFNSRTRREFNVRFDVLSARYVFDNWPTDIIVSPWELGARIFFRAEVLQGLRYASPHPLDVAYRNFLQMPYDRECWDLTSVIAGVDGCNGQFHTSRKGHVEVSDDGVTVFVPDPDGKVTVLSVMADRRKDLEAFIETVISAPPKIFRSQLM
;
A
#
# COMPACT_ATOMS: atom_id res chain seq x y z
N ARG A 1 -9.48 13.48 49.84
CA ARG A 1 -8.38 12.63 49.33
C ARG A 1 -8.12 11.55 50.37
N LEU A 2 -8.14 10.27 50.02
CA LEU A 2 -8.13 9.15 50.97
C LEU A 2 -6.79 8.91 51.70
N GLY A 3 -5.72 9.65 51.37
CA GLY A 3 -4.40 9.48 52.00
C GLY A 3 -3.71 8.14 51.72
N VAL A 4 -4.39 7.23 51.02
CA VAL A 4 -3.90 5.90 50.62
C VAL A 4 -4.12 5.78 49.10
N PRO A 5 -3.08 5.47 48.30
CA PRO A 5 -3.27 5.24 46.87
C PRO A 5 -4.20 4.04 46.64
N VAL A 6 -5.11 4.15 45.68
CA VAL A 6 -5.71 2.96 45.05
C VAL A 6 -4.58 2.24 44.31
N GLY A 7 -4.31 0.98 44.68
CA GLY A 7 -3.16 0.20 44.22
C GLY A 7 -3.14 -0.07 42.70
N MET A 8 -3.77 -1.15 42.24
CA MET A 8 -3.79 -1.55 40.84
C MET A 8 -5.17 -2.15 40.52
N ILE A 9 -5.79 -1.71 39.42
CA ILE A 9 -7.05 -2.29 38.92
C ILE A 9 -6.68 -3.29 37.82
N ALA A 10 -6.92 -4.58 38.07
CA ALA A 10 -6.68 -5.63 37.09
C ALA A 10 -7.93 -5.84 36.23
N CYS A 11 -7.86 -5.47 34.95
CA CYS A 11 -8.87 -5.75 33.93
C CYS A 11 -8.17 -6.48 32.78
N CYS A 12 -8.08 -7.80 32.87
CA CYS A 12 -7.21 -8.60 32.00
C CYS A 12 -7.89 -9.88 31.52
N TRP A 13 -7.70 -10.22 30.25
CA TRP A 13 -8.21 -11.44 29.63
C TRP A 13 -7.31 -11.85 28.45
N GLY A 14 -6.72 -13.05 28.48
CA GLY A 14 -5.75 -13.48 27.47
C GLY A 14 -6.33 -13.82 26.09
N GLY A 15 -5.52 -13.70 25.04
CA GLY A 15 -5.87 -14.00 23.66
C GLY A 15 -6.88 -13.01 23.09
N SER A 16 -6.85 -11.75 23.51
CA SER A 16 -7.90 -10.80 23.17
C SER A 16 -7.58 -9.99 21.90
N LYS A 17 -8.64 -9.63 21.17
CA LYS A 17 -8.60 -8.66 20.08
C LYS A 17 -8.96 -7.28 20.61
N VAL A 18 -8.37 -6.22 20.06
CA VAL A 18 -8.67 -4.81 20.39
C VAL A 18 -10.17 -4.52 20.23
N GLU A 19 -10.83 -5.12 19.25
CA GLU A 19 -12.26 -4.95 19.01
C GLU A 19 -13.11 -5.40 20.20
N ALA A 20 -12.67 -6.40 20.96
CA ALA A 20 -13.37 -6.82 22.16
C ALA A 20 -13.37 -5.74 23.25
N TRP A 21 -12.37 -4.86 23.23
CA TRP A 21 -12.11 -3.77 24.17
C TRP A 21 -12.61 -2.39 23.68
N MET A 22 -13.24 -2.33 22.50
CA MET A 22 -13.85 -1.13 21.94
C MET A 22 -15.36 -1.11 22.14
N SER A 23 -15.95 0.07 22.29
CA SER A 23 -17.41 0.18 22.27
C SER A 23 -17.97 -0.07 20.87
N GLU A 24 -19.27 -0.37 20.80
CA GLU A 24 -19.98 -0.53 19.53
C GLU A 24 -19.95 0.77 18.69
N GLU A 25 -20.05 1.93 19.35
CA GLU A 25 -20.02 3.25 18.70
C GLU A 25 -18.68 3.49 17.99
N ASN A 26 -17.58 3.16 18.65
CA ASN A 26 -16.25 3.32 18.07
C ASN A 26 -16.01 2.31 16.94
N LEU A 27 -16.46 1.06 17.10
CA LEU A 27 -16.32 0.02 16.09
C LEU A 27 -17.05 0.30 14.78
N LYS A 28 -18.19 1.03 14.82
CA LYS A 28 -18.96 1.41 13.62
C LYS A 28 -18.14 2.20 12.59
N GLN A 29 -17.02 2.79 12.99
CA GLN A 29 -16.11 3.52 12.09
C GLN A 29 -15.27 2.58 11.21
N PHE A 30 -15.04 1.34 11.67
CA PHE A 30 -14.14 0.37 11.02
C PHE A 30 -14.88 -0.79 10.37
N ILE A 31 -16.16 -0.96 10.70
CA ILE A 31 -16.95 -2.12 10.31
C ILE A 31 -18.23 -1.61 9.69
N GLY A 32 -18.51 -1.99 8.43
CA GLY A 32 -19.82 -1.75 7.81
C GLY A 32 -20.96 -2.36 8.64
N LYS A 33 -22.24 -2.10 8.27
CA LYS A 33 -23.46 -2.50 9.01
C LYS A 33 -23.67 -4.01 9.30
N LYS A 34 -22.66 -4.88 9.17
CA LYS A 34 -22.77 -6.34 9.14
C LYS A 34 -22.36 -7.08 10.42
N HIS A 35 -22.02 -6.40 11.51
CA HIS A 35 -21.79 -7.04 12.82
C HIS A 35 -22.99 -6.96 13.77
N GLU A 36 -24.18 -7.22 13.22
CA GLU A 36 -25.36 -7.57 14.01
C GLU A 36 -25.36 -9.09 14.26
N GLY A 37 -24.52 -9.55 15.18
CA GLY A 37 -24.52 -10.92 15.68
C GLY A 37 -24.57 -10.91 17.21
N PRO A 38 -25.22 -11.89 17.87
CA PRO A 38 -25.30 -11.93 19.32
C PRO A 38 -23.90 -12.02 19.94
N ILE A 39 -23.67 -11.29 21.03
CA ILE A 39 -22.44 -11.40 21.83
C ILE A 39 -22.26 -12.87 22.21
N ASN A 40 -21.15 -13.48 21.78
CA ASN A 40 -20.79 -14.84 22.19
C ASN A 40 -19.89 -14.79 23.43
N PRO A 41 -20.43 -15.05 24.65
CA PRO A 41 -19.65 -14.99 25.88
C PRO A 41 -18.57 -16.07 25.95
N LYS A 42 -18.73 -17.20 25.23
CA LYS A 42 -17.71 -18.27 25.20
C LYS A 42 -16.45 -17.87 24.44
N ARG A 43 -16.50 -16.78 23.67
CA ARG A 43 -15.37 -16.21 22.91
C ARG A 43 -15.24 -14.72 23.14
N ALA A 44 -15.57 -14.25 24.36
CA ALA A 44 -15.61 -12.83 24.70
C ALA A 44 -14.32 -12.07 24.31
N ASN A 45 -13.16 -12.72 24.38
CA ASN A 45 -11.87 -12.18 23.99
C ASN A 45 -11.74 -11.76 22.52
N VAL A 46 -12.53 -12.35 21.63
CA VAL A 46 -12.50 -12.00 20.19
C VAL A 46 -13.85 -11.51 19.67
N THR A 47 -14.88 -11.54 20.51
CA THR A 47 -16.21 -10.97 20.22
C THR A 47 -16.14 -9.45 20.38
N PRO A 48 -16.43 -8.66 19.35
CA PRO A 48 -16.41 -7.20 19.43
C PRO A 48 -17.28 -6.68 20.60
N SER A 49 -16.78 -5.67 21.30
CA SER A 49 -17.42 -5.00 22.46
C SER A 49 -17.69 -5.84 23.70
N ALA A 50 -17.43 -7.15 23.68
CA ALA A 50 -17.78 -8.02 24.81
C ALA A 50 -16.97 -7.69 26.07
N LEU A 51 -15.64 -7.50 25.97
CA LEU A 51 -14.79 -7.16 27.10
C LEU A 51 -14.94 -5.68 27.49
N PHE A 52 -15.19 -4.80 26.53
CA PHE A 52 -15.54 -3.41 26.81
C PHE A 52 -16.77 -3.33 27.72
N ASN A 53 -17.88 -3.94 27.32
CA ASN A 53 -19.13 -3.89 28.09
C ASN A 53 -19.05 -4.68 29.40
N GLY A 54 -18.44 -5.87 29.37
CA GLY A 54 -18.43 -6.80 30.50
C GLY A 54 -17.36 -6.53 31.55
N MET A 55 -16.25 -5.88 31.20
CA MET A 55 -15.09 -5.72 32.10
C MET A 55 -14.61 -4.28 32.23
N LEU A 56 -14.43 -3.57 31.11
CA LEU A 56 -13.88 -2.21 31.15
C LEU A 56 -14.91 -1.17 31.59
N TYR A 57 -16.10 -1.19 31.00
CA TYR A 57 -17.14 -0.19 31.22
C TYR A 57 -17.51 -0.03 32.72
N PRO A 58 -17.62 -1.11 33.52
CA PRO A 58 -17.89 -1.00 34.96
C PRO A 58 -16.82 -0.26 35.77
N ILE A 59 -15.59 -0.14 35.27
CA ILE A 59 -14.50 0.56 35.97
C ILE A 59 -14.22 1.96 35.40
N ILE A 60 -14.92 2.37 34.34
CA ILE A 60 -14.88 3.76 33.86
C ILE A 60 -15.44 4.67 34.96
N GLY A 61 -14.68 5.72 35.30
CA GLY A 61 -15.01 6.65 36.39
C GLY A 61 -14.14 6.46 37.65
N PHE A 62 -13.44 5.34 37.80
CA PHE A 62 -12.35 5.26 38.77
C PHE A 62 -11.18 6.14 38.29
N THR A 63 -10.68 7.01 39.16
CA THR A 63 -9.51 7.83 38.85
C THR A 63 -8.28 6.94 38.72
N ILE A 64 -7.71 6.86 37.51
CA ILE A 64 -6.46 6.16 37.20
C ILE A 64 -5.37 7.16 36.86
N LYS A 65 -4.12 6.84 37.20
CA LYS A 65 -2.94 7.66 36.84
C LYS A 65 -2.39 7.33 35.45
N GLY A 66 -2.69 6.13 34.93
CA GLY A 66 -2.24 5.64 33.63
C GLY A 66 -2.70 4.19 33.40
N CYS A 67 -2.41 3.66 32.22
CA CYS A 67 -2.78 2.30 31.81
C CYS A 67 -1.54 1.48 31.42
N LEU A 68 -1.51 0.21 31.82
CA LEU A 68 -0.58 -0.81 31.33
C LEU A 68 -1.38 -1.83 30.52
N PHE A 69 -1.08 -1.95 29.23
CA PHE A 69 -1.83 -2.79 28.31
C PHE A 69 -0.95 -3.88 27.70
N TYR A 70 -1.23 -5.14 28.03
CA TYR A 70 -0.55 -6.30 27.44
C TYR A 70 -1.59 -7.27 26.89
N GLN A 71 -2.31 -6.80 25.86
CA GLN A 71 -3.44 -7.46 25.21
C GLN A 71 -3.44 -7.09 23.71
N GLY A 72 -4.35 -7.67 22.93
CA GLY A 72 -4.47 -7.39 21.48
C GLY A 72 -3.63 -8.31 20.60
N GLU A 73 -3.00 -9.33 21.17
CA GLU A 73 -2.17 -10.30 20.44
C GLU A 73 -2.95 -11.11 19.40
N ALA A 74 -4.26 -11.29 19.61
CA ALA A 74 -5.10 -12.02 18.67
C ALA A 74 -5.40 -11.22 17.39
N ASN A 75 -4.97 -9.97 17.30
CA ASN A 75 -5.00 -9.18 16.07
C ASN A 75 -3.82 -9.48 15.14
N ILE A 76 -2.91 -10.40 15.46
CA ILE A 76 -1.75 -10.72 14.60
C ILE A 76 -2.12 -11.07 13.16
N THR A 77 -3.31 -11.61 12.92
CA THR A 77 -3.82 -11.93 11.57
C THR A 77 -4.36 -10.71 10.81
N ASP A 78 -4.51 -9.57 11.47
CA ASP A 78 -4.96 -8.28 10.93
C ASP A 78 -4.10 -7.14 11.51
N PRO A 79 -2.77 -7.09 11.23
CA PRO A 79 -1.90 -6.03 11.74
C PRO A 79 -2.42 -4.65 11.37
N TYR A 80 -2.86 -4.46 10.14
CA TYR A 80 -3.26 -3.13 9.67
C TYR A 80 -4.60 -2.67 10.25
N GLY A 81 -5.59 -3.56 10.38
CA GLY A 81 -6.78 -3.21 11.15
C GLY A 81 -6.44 -2.88 12.61
N TYR A 82 -5.41 -3.50 13.20
CA TYR A 82 -4.91 -3.10 14.52
C TYR A 82 -4.33 -1.68 14.54
N ARG A 83 -3.57 -1.27 13.50
CA ARG A 83 -3.00 0.08 13.36
C ARG A 83 -4.06 1.18 13.45
N GLU A 84 -5.24 0.91 12.91
CA GLU A 84 -6.38 1.84 12.93
C GLU A 84 -7.16 1.76 14.26
N LYS A 85 -7.50 0.53 14.68
CA LYS A 85 -8.40 0.28 15.81
C LYS A 85 -7.76 0.59 17.15
N PHE A 86 -6.47 0.30 17.33
CA PHE A 86 -5.80 0.41 18.63
C PHE A 86 -5.67 1.87 19.10
N PRO A 87 -5.14 2.82 18.31
CA PRO A 87 -5.15 4.24 18.70
C PRO A 87 -6.57 4.78 18.89
N SER A 88 -7.54 4.36 18.05
CA SER A 88 -8.95 4.78 18.21
C SER A 88 -9.56 4.29 19.52
N MET A 89 -9.24 3.06 19.94
CA MET A 89 -9.64 2.52 21.24
C MET A 89 -9.06 3.37 22.38
N VAL A 90 -7.76 3.68 22.35
CA VAL A 90 -7.11 4.49 23.39
C VAL A 90 -7.73 5.90 23.48
N LYS A 91 -7.96 6.53 22.33
CA LYS A 91 -8.63 7.84 22.24
C LYS A 91 -10.02 7.81 22.87
N GLU A 92 -10.82 6.79 22.55
CA GLU A 92 -12.14 6.64 23.15
C GLU A 92 -12.08 6.42 24.66
N TRP A 93 -11.16 5.58 25.14
CA TRP A 93 -10.99 5.36 26.57
C TRP A 93 -10.70 6.69 27.29
N ARG A 94 -9.75 7.47 26.80
CA ARG A 94 -9.45 8.80 27.37
C ARG A 94 -10.65 9.74 27.36
N ALA A 95 -11.42 9.75 26.26
CA ALA A 95 -12.65 10.53 26.16
C ALA A 95 -13.68 10.11 27.22
N ARG A 96 -13.85 8.81 27.47
CA ARG A 96 -14.77 8.28 28.49
C ARG A 96 -14.32 8.53 29.92
N TRP A 97 -13.02 8.58 30.19
CA TRP A 97 -12.48 9.03 31.48
C TRP A 97 -12.54 10.55 31.67
N GLY A 98 -12.60 11.31 30.57
CA GLY A 98 -12.69 12.77 30.58
C GLY A 98 -11.34 13.48 30.77
N TYR A 99 -10.22 12.77 30.63
CA TYR A 99 -8.87 13.35 30.69
C TYR A 99 -7.84 12.47 29.98
N GLU A 100 -6.75 13.09 29.55
CA GLU A 100 -5.58 12.39 29.00
C GLU A 100 -4.78 11.72 30.12
N PHE A 101 -4.45 10.43 29.92
CA PHE A 101 -3.57 9.68 30.82
C PHE A 101 -2.54 8.88 30.03
N PRO A 102 -1.32 8.67 30.56
CA PRO A 102 -0.30 7.89 29.88
C PRO A 102 -0.76 6.45 29.62
N PHE A 103 -0.44 5.95 28.42
CA PHE A 103 -0.87 4.63 27.96
C PHE A 103 0.35 3.82 27.51
N TYR A 104 0.75 2.84 28.32
CA TYR A 104 1.91 2.01 28.02
C TYR A 104 1.47 0.62 27.59
N TYR A 105 2.07 0.07 26.54
CA TYR A 105 1.73 -1.26 26.04
C TYR A 105 2.94 -2.10 25.70
N ALA A 106 2.80 -3.42 25.74
CA ALA A 106 3.88 -4.34 25.41
C ALA A 106 3.85 -4.73 23.93
N GLN A 107 5.02 -4.79 23.33
CA GLN A 107 5.21 -5.39 22.01
C GLN A 107 4.94 -6.90 22.07
N LEU A 108 4.41 -7.46 20.99
CA LEU A 108 4.16 -8.90 20.85
C LEU A 108 5.47 -9.68 20.97
N ALA A 109 5.49 -10.70 21.83
CA ALA A 109 6.71 -11.49 22.08
C ALA A 109 7.07 -12.39 20.89
N PRO A 110 8.35 -12.78 20.75
CA PRO A 110 8.78 -13.88 19.89
C PRO A 110 7.99 -15.16 20.14
N PHE A 111 7.46 -15.74 19.06
CA PHE A 111 6.74 -17.00 19.05
C PHE A 111 6.63 -17.54 17.61
N SER A 112 6.81 -18.85 17.44
CA SER A 112 6.54 -19.56 16.19
C SER A 112 5.06 -19.92 16.12
N TYR A 113 4.32 -19.33 15.20
CA TYR A 113 2.91 -19.62 14.96
C TYR A 113 2.78 -20.77 13.95
N ASP A 114 3.44 -21.90 14.23
CA ASP A 114 3.48 -23.08 13.34
C ASP A 114 2.08 -23.61 13.01
N ASN A 115 1.16 -23.51 13.97
CA ASN A 115 -0.25 -23.86 13.79
C ASN A 115 -0.98 -22.99 12.75
N MET A 116 -0.43 -21.84 12.38
CA MET A 116 -0.90 -20.95 11.31
C MET A 116 -0.03 -21.03 10.05
N GLY A 117 0.96 -21.94 10.01
CA GLY A 117 1.96 -22.04 8.94
C GLY A 117 3.01 -20.92 8.98
N TRP A 118 3.19 -20.26 10.13
CA TRP A 118 4.11 -19.14 10.34
C TRP A 118 5.21 -19.54 11.31
N GLY A 119 6.17 -20.30 10.81
CA GLY A 119 7.34 -20.72 11.60
C GLY A 119 8.24 -19.56 12.04
N SER A 120 9.34 -19.92 12.69
CA SER A 120 10.30 -18.98 13.31
C SER A 120 10.95 -18.00 12.32
N GLU A 121 11.20 -18.44 11.08
CA GLU A 121 11.95 -17.69 10.07
C GLU A 121 11.08 -16.72 9.26
N GLN A 122 9.76 -16.83 9.32
CA GLN A 122 8.83 -15.94 8.61
C GLN A 122 8.68 -14.59 9.33
N THR A 123 7.93 -13.63 8.78
CA THR A 123 7.99 -12.21 9.19
C THR A 123 6.68 -11.63 9.74
N GLN A 124 5.61 -12.42 9.91
CA GLN A 124 4.29 -11.92 10.32
C GLN A 124 4.28 -11.27 11.71
N VAL A 125 4.97 -11.85 12.70
CA VAL A 125 5.10 -11.26 14.04
C VAL A 125 5.95 -9.99 13.95
N ALA A 126 7.02 -9.99 13.14
CA ALA A 126 7.88 -8.81 12.95
C ALA A 126 7.10 -7.62 12.36
N LEU A 127 6.28 -7.87 11.34
CA LEU A 127 5.35 -6.88 10.79
C LEU A 127 4.37 -6.38 11.86
N PHE A 128 3.77 -7.27 12.65
CA PHE A 128 2.87 -6.85 13.72
C PHE A 128 3.57 -5.98 14.77
N ARG A 129 4.82 -6.29 15.11
CA ARG A 129 5.66 -5.47 16.02
C ARG A 129 5.97 -4.09 15.46
N GLU A 130 6.24 -3.97 14.17
CA GLU A 130 6.40 -2.69 13.48
C GLU A 130 5.12 -1.87 13.56
N ILE A 131 3.97 -2.49 13.26
CA ILE A 131 2.67 -1.83 13.36
C ILE A 131 2.39 -1.35 14.80
N GLN A 132 2.67 -2.19 15.81
CA GLN A 132 2.57 -1.77 17.21
C GLN A 132 3.47 -0.58 17.54
N HIS A 133 4.67 -0.51 16.97
CA HIS A 133 5.57 0.63 17.14
C HIS A 133 5.00 1.89 16.46
N GLN A 134 4.49 1.78 15.24
CA GLN A 134 3.86 2.88 14.50
C GLN A 134 2.66 3.49 15.23
N CYS A 135 1.89 2.69 15.99
CA CYS A 135 0.79 3.20 16.82
C CYS A 135 1.20 4.29 17.82
N LEU A 136 2.48 4.38 18.22
CA LEU A 136 2.95 5.45 19.11
C LEU A 136 2.76 6.85 18.51
N GLN A 137 2.78 6.97 17.17
CA GLN A 137 2.58 8.26 16.48
C GLN A 137 1.19 8.83 16.76
N ASP A 138 0.20 7.96 16.97
CA ASP A 138 -1.20 8.33 17.18
C ASP A 138 -1.66 8.14 18.63
N ILE A 139 -0.75 7.79 19.54
CA ILE A 139 -1.01 7.66 20.98
C ILE A 139 -0.07 8.63 21.72
N PRO A 140 -0.44 9.92 21.85
CA PRO A 140 0.28 10.88 22.68
C PRO A 140 0.44 10.36 24.12
N ASP A 141 1.56 10.66 24.77
CA ASP A 141 1.94 10.08 26.08
C ASP A 141 1.93 8.53 26.10
N GLY A 142 2.13 7.93 24.93
CA GLY A 142 2.29 6.51 24.74
C GLY A 142 3.69 6.00 25.13
N GLY A 143 3.77 4.72 25.43
CA GLY A 143 5.06 4.03 25.60
C GLY A 143 4.94 2.57 25.20
N ILE A 144 5.95 2.06 24.51
CA ILE A 144 5.99 0.65 24.10
C ILE A 144 7.11 -0.07 24.86
N VAL A 145 6.78 -1.21 25.45
CA VAL A 145 7.74 -2.09 26.13
C VAL A 145 8.20 -3.16 25.14
N PRO A 146 9.49 -3.17 24.73
CA PRO A 146 10.01 -4.21 23.86
C PRO A 146 10.05 -5.56 24.59
N THR A 147 9.85 -6.64 23.86
CA THR A 147 9.84 -8.02 24.39
C THR A 147 10.66 -8.99 23.55
N VAL A 148 11.36 -8.49 22.53
CA VAL A 148 12.11 -9.28 21.53
C VAL A 148 13.21 -10.16 22.15
N ASP A 149 13.77 -9.76 23.29
CA ASP A 149 14.85 -10.45 23.99
C ASP A 149 14.37 -11.42 25.09
N VAL A 150 13.09 -11.35 25.47
CA VAL A 150 12.49 -12.14 26.57
C VAL A 150 11.38 -13.08 26.12
N GLY A 151 11.06 -13.08 24.82
CA GLY A 151 10.17 -14.07 24.20
C GLY A 151 10.80 -15.44 24.04
N ALA A 152 10.03 -16.38 23.50
CA ALA A 152 10.50 -17.74 23.30
C ALA A 152 9.74 -18.41 22.14
N GLU A 153 10.48 -19.19 21.34
CA GLU A 153 9.98 -19.80 20.11
C GLU A 153 8.72 -20.64 20.31
N TYR A 154 8.67 -21.45 21.37
CA TYR A 154 7.60 -22.42 21.61
C TYR A 154 6.66 -22.05 22.75
N THR A 155 6.76 -20.84 23.30
CA THR A 155 5.77 -20.33 24.27
C THR A 155 5.37 -18.89 23.97
N ILE A 156 4.11 -18.73 23.58
CA ILE A 156 3.49 -17.41 23.35
C ILE A 156 3.46 -16.55 24.63
N HIS A 157 3.59 -17.18 25.80
CA HIS A 157 3.71 -16.49 27.08
C HIS A 157 5.17 -16.46 27.54
N PRO A 158 5.86 -15.30 27.45
CA PRO A 158 7.26 -15.21 27.87
C PRO A 158 7.40 -15.52 29.36
N PRO A 159 8.27 -16.47 29.75
CA PRO A 159 8.48 -16.83 31.16
C PRO A 159 9.04 -15.68 31.99
N ASP A 160 9.93 -14.85 31.42
CA ASP A 160 10.51 -13.68 32.11
C ASP A 160 9.56 -12.47 32.11
N LYS A 161 8.45 -12.60 32.85
CA LYS A 161 7.51 -11.50 33.09
C LYS A 161 8.10 -10.39 33.96
N LYS A 162 9.15 -10.69 34.73
CA LYS A 162 9.79 -9.70 35.63
C LYS A 162 10.47 -8.61 34.81
N THR A 163 11.20 -8.97 33.76
CA THR A 163 11.83 -7.98 32.87
C THR A 163 10.79 -7.10 32.17
N VAL A 164 9.69 -7.68 31.67
CA VAL A 164 8.59 -6.91 31.07
C VAL A 164 7.97 -5.93 32.08
N ALA A 165 7.70 -6.40 33.30
CA ALA A 165 7.15 -5.55 34.37
C ALA A 165 8.11 -4.41 34.76
N MET A 166 9.42 -4.66 34.83
CA MET A 166 10.41 -3.63 35.10
C MET A 166 10.45 -2.54 34.01
N ARG A 167 10.29 -2.92 32.74
CA ARG A 167 10.21 -1.94 31.64
C ARG A 167 8.96 -1.07 31.73
N PHE A 168 7.81 -1.65 32.08
CA PHE A 168 6.60 -0.87 32.37
C PHE A 168 6.77 0.07 33.56
N LEU A 169 7.44 -0.39 34.62
CA LEU A 169 7.74 0.43 35.79
C LEU A 169 8.58 1.66 35.40
N LEU A 170 9.62 1.49 34.58
CA LEU A 170 10.45 2.61 34.11
C LEU A 170 9.64 3.61 33.28
N GLN A 171 8.76 3.13 32.38
CA GLN A 171 7.84 3.99 31.62
C GLN A 171 6.95 4.79 32.57
N ALA A 172 6.34 4.14 33.57
CA ALA A 172 5.49 4.82 34.54
C ALA A 172 6.26 5.85 35.38
N MET A 173 7.41 5.47 35.95
CA MET A 173 8.26 6.37 36.76
C MET A 173 8.66 7.63 35.97
N SER A 174 9.06 7.45 34.71
CA SER A 174 9.47 8.56 33.85
C SER A 174 8.28 9.43 33.44
N LYS A 175 7.29 8.86 32.75
CA LYS A 175 6.22 9.62 32.07
C LYS A 175 5.03 9.97 32.97
N ALA A 176 4.64 9.08 33.89
CA ALA A 176 3.50 9.35 34.79
C ALA A 176 3.90 10.04 36.10
N TYR A 177 5.11 9.79 36.60
CA TYR A 177 5.62 10.36 37.87
C TYR A 177 6.71 11.42 37.67
N GLY A 178 7.16 11.68 36.44
CA GLY A 178 8.11 12.75 36.14
C GLY A 178 9.51 12.54 36.71
N MET A 179 9.86 11.30 37.08
CA MET A 179 11.20 10.98 37.58
C MET A 179 12.23 11.09 36.46
N LYS A 180 13.38 11.67 36.77
CA LYS A 180 14.47 11.96 35.80
C LYS A 180 15.73 11.17 36.15
N GLY A 181 16.70 11.17 35.24
CA GLY A 181 18.03 10.57 35.45
C GLY A 181 18.20 9.15 34.91
N PHE A 182 17.22 8.63 34.17
CA PHE A 182 17.28 7.34 33.48
C PHE A 182 16.52 7.39 32.15
N VAL A 183 16.78 6.43 31.27
CA VAL A 183 16.05 6.27 30.00
C VAL A 183 15.06 5.11 30.15
N ALA A 184 13.78 5.37 29.85
CA ALA A 184 12.71 4.38 29.94
C ALA A 184 12.36 3.76 28.58
N ASP A 185 12.64 4.47 27.49
CA ASP A 185 12.35 4.03 26.12
C ASP A 185 13.49 3.17 25.56
N GLY A 186 13.14 2.17 24.77
CA GLY A 186 14.12 1.39 24.03
C GLY A 186 14.72 2.21 22.89
N PRO A 187 15.97 1.93 22.47
CA PRO A 187 16.52 2.52 21.26
C PRO A 187 15.65 2.21 20.05
N VAL A 188 15.50 3.19 19.16
CA VAL A 188 14.75 3.08 17.92
C VAL A 188 15.64 3.46 16.75
N PHE A 189 15.47 2.78 15.62
CA PHE A 189 16.15 3.12 14.37
C PHE A 189 15.83 4.57 13.97
N LYS A 190 16.86 5.33 13.63
CA LYS A 190 16.76 6.71 13.19
C LYS A 190 17.09 6.86 11.71
N SER A 191 18.26 6.38 11.32
CA SER A 191 18.78 6.51 9.96
C SER A 191 19.84 5.47 9.66
N MET A 192 20.15 5.35 8.37
CA MET A 192 21.16 4.46 7.81
C MET A 192 22.05 5.27 6.86
N GLU A 193 23.35 5.03 6.89
CA GLU A 193 24.33 5.57 5.96
C GLU A 193 25.09 4.43 5.28
N THR A 194 25.24 4.47 3.96
CA THR A 194 26.07 3.51 3.22
C THR A 194 27.51 4.01 3.16
N LEU A 195 28.46 3.18 3.65
CA LEU A 195 29.88 3.51 3.73
C LEU A 195 30.72 2.45 3.01
N GLY A 196 30.63 2.39 1.68
CA GLY A 196 31.23 1.30 0.89
C GLY A 196 30.42 0.02 1.06
N GLU A 197 31.06 -1.08 1.44
CA GLU A 197 30.41 -2.41 1.62
C GLU A 197 29.71 -2.58 2.99
N LYS A 198 29.63 -1.52 3.81
CA LYS A 198 28.98 -1.54 5.13
C LYS A 198 27.86 -0.51 5.24
N LEU A 199 26.92 -0.77 6.15
CA LEU A 199 25.91 0.19 6.57
C LEU A 199 26.20 0.66 7.99
N ARG A 200 26.10 1.97 8.23
CA ARG A 200 26.11 2.55 9.57
C ARG A 200 24.69 2.91 9.98
N ILE A 201 24.27 2.39 11.12
CA ILE A 201 22.92 2.52 11.66
C ILE A 201 22.95 3.45 12.87
N HIS A 202 22.09 4.46 12.86
CA HIS A 202 21.95 5.43 13.95
C HIS A 202 20.69 5.15 14.75
N PHE A 203 20.79 5.28 16.07
CA PHE A 203 19.67 5.07 16.99
C PHE A 203 19.35 6.32 17.81
N ASP A 204 18.06 6.61 17.96
CA ASP A 204 17.56 7.50 19.01
C ASP A 204 17.35 6.71 20.32
N ASN A 205 17.02 7.40 21.42
CA ASN A 205 16.79 6.83 22.77
C ASN A 205 17.97 6.03 23.36
N ALA A 206 19.20 6.30 22.90
CA ALA A 206 20.43 5.73 23.45
C ALA A 206 21.47 6.81 23.84
N PRO A 207 21.12 7.86 24.62
CA PRO A 207 22.03 8.99 24.88
C PRO A 207 23.31 8.61 25.64
N TYR A 208 23.27 7.51 26.41
CA TYR A 208 24.43 6.96 27.11
C TYR A 208 25.08 5.77 26.38
N GLY A 209 24.54 5.43 25.23
CA GLY A 209 25.06 4.43 24.32
C GLY A 209 24.36 3.06 24.37
N LEU A 210 24.82 2.19 23.47
CA LEU A 210 24.34 0.84 23.24
C LEU A 210 25.29 -0.20 23.83
N SER A 211 24.76 -1.38 24.16
CA SER A 211 25.52 -2.49 24.71
C SER A 211 24.88 -3.83 24.37
N SER A 212 25.72 -4.84 24.17
CA SER A 212 25.37 -6.27 24.12
C SER A 212 25.85 -7.03 25.36
N TYR A 213 26.27 -6.30 26.40
CA TYR A 213 26.97 -6.81 27.58
C TYR A 213 28.26 -7.57 27.23
N GLY A 214 28.97 -7.12 26.20
CA GLY A 214 30.23 -7.71 25.75
C GLY A 214 30.06 -8.98 24.91
N LYS A 215 28.83 -9.34 24.53
CA LYS A 215 28.56 -10.45 23.61
C LYS A 215 28.64 -9.99 22.15
N GLU A 216 28.82 -10.93 21.24
CA GLU A 216 28.63 -10.68 19.81
C GLU A 216 27.20 -10.16 19.56
N ILE A 217 27.06 -9.14 18.72
CA ILE A 217 25.76 -8.52 18.44
C ILE A 217 25.05 -9.38 17.38
N THR A 218 23.83 -9.84 17.69
CA THR A 218 23.04 -10.70 16.81
C THR A 218 21.74 -10.03 16.40
N GLY A 219 21.11 -10.57 15.35
CA GLY A 219 19.77 -10.19 14.91
C GLY A 219 19.74 -9.18 13.76
N PHE A 220 20.89 -8.71 13.26
CA PHE A 220 20.97 -7.90 12.06
C PHE A 220 21.02 -8.77 10.79
N GLU A 221 20.33 -8.30 9.76
CA GLU A 221 20.39 -8.85 8.41
C GLU A 221 20.48 -7.68 7.41
N ILE A 222 21.24 -7.83 6.33
CA ILE A 222 21.37 -6.82 5.27
C ILE A 222 21.12 -7.43 3.90
N ALA A 223 20.68 -6.60 2.96
CA ALA A 223 20.41 -6.99 1.58
C ALA A 223 20.96 -5.96 0.59
N GLY A 224 21.31 -6.45 -0.60
CA GLY A 224 21.57 -5.61 -1.77
C GLY A 224 20.29 -5.32 -2.53
N SER A 225 20.42 -4.76 -3.73
CA SER A 225 19.27 -4.46 -4.62
C SER A 225 18.54 -5.72 -5.10
N ASP A 226 19.14 -6.90 -4.94
CA ASP A 226 18.55 -8.22 -5.20
C ASP A 226 17.50 -8.64 -4.16
N ARG A 227 17.39 -7.89 -3.05
CA ARG A 227 16.44 -8.09 -1.95
C ARG A 227 16.64 -9.39 -1.16
N VAL A 228 17.80 -10.03 -1.31
CA VAL A 228 18.14 -11.23 -0.55
C VAL A 228 18.84 -10.82 0.75
N PHE A 229 18.19 -11.12 1.88
CA PHE A 229 18.75 -10.81 3.20
C PHE A 229 19.74 -11.89 3.66
N TYR A 230 20.91 -11.43 4.10
CA TYR A 230 21.94 -12.24 4.74
C TYR A 230 22.17 -11.75 6.17
N PRO A 231 22.40 -12.64 7.15
CA PRO A 231 22.83 -12.25 8.50
C PRO A 231 24.07 -11.37 8.44
N ALA A 232 24.10 -10.29 9.21
CA ALA A 232 25.19 -9.32 9.17
C ALA A 232 26.03 -9.37 10.44
N GLU A 233 27.35 -9.26 10.27
CA GLU A 233 28.27 -8.95 11.37
C GLU A 233 27.99 -7.52 11.83
N ALA A 234 27.92 -7.31 13.15
CA ALA A 234 27.54 -6.03 13.73
C ALA A 234 28.54 -5.58 14.82
N HIS A 235 28.97 -4.33 14.75
CA HIS A 235 29.94 -3.75 15.68
C HIS A 235 29.50 -2.36 16.16
N LEU A 236 29.75 -2.06 17.43
CA LEU A 236 29.59 -0.70 17.97
C LEU A 236 30.56 0.25 17.26
N SER A 237 30.03 1.27 16.59
CA SER A 237 30.82 2.29 15.87
C SER A 237 30.73 3.69 16.51
N GLY A 238 30.16 3.76 17.70
CA GLY A 238 30.08 4.96 18.54
C GLY A 238 29.15 4.71 19.73
N ARG A 239 28.66 5.77 20.36
CA ARG A 239 27.71 5.63 21.48
C ARG A 239 26.40 5.01 21.00
N SER A 240 25.79 5.58 19.98
CA SER A 240 24.43 5.24 19.52
C SER A 240 24.42 4.77 18.07
N MET A 241 25.50 4.10 17.65
CA MET A 241 25.72 3.70 16.25
C MET A 241 26.26 2.27 16.17
N ILE A 242 25.81 1.55 15.15
CA ILE A 242 26.26 0.20 14.82
C ILE A 242 26.70 0.18 13.35
N ASP A 243 27.88 -0.34 13.06
CA ASP A 243 28.28 -0.69 11.70
C ASP A 243 27.92 -2.15 11.43
N VAL A 244 27.27 -2.44 10.31
CA VAL A 244 26.89 -3.78 9.87
C VAL A 244 27.42 -4.10 8.48
N GLN A 245 27.85 -5.34 8.25
CA GLN A 245 28.39 -5.79 6.97
C GLN A 245 28.20 -7.31 6.75
N ASN A 246 28.31 -7.74 5.49
CA ASN A 246 28.37 -9.15 5.10
C ASN A 246 29.13 -9.28 3.77
N ASP A 247 30.10 -10.20 3.68
CA ASP A 247 30.95 -10.36 2.50
C ASP A 247 30.19 -10.69 1.20
N LYS A 248 28.99 -11.26 1.30
CA LYS A 248 28.12 -11.58 0.16
C LYS A 248 27.36 -10.36 -0.36
N VAL A 249 27.25 -9.28 0.42
CA VAL A 249 26.47 -8.08 0.10
C VAL A 249 27.42 -6.92 -0.15
N LYS A 250 27.92 -6.82 -1.38
CA LYS A 250 28.93 -5.80 -1.77
C LYS A 250 28.37 -4.38 -1.82
N ASN A 251 27.09 -4.23 -2.16
CA ASN A 251 26.41 -2.94 -2.22
C ASN A 251 25.14 -3.02 -1.35
N PRO A 252 25.26 -2.89 -0.01
CA PRO A 252 24.11 -3.00 0.86
C PRO A 252 23.21 -1.76 0.73
N VAL A 253 21.91 -2.00 0.59
CA VAL A 253 20.88 -0.97 0.43
C VAL A 253 19.75 -1.08 1.46
N ALA A 254 19.70 -2.17 2.21
CA ALA A 254 18.71 -2.39 3.25
C ALA A 254 19.29 -3.12 4.46
N VAL A 255 18.76 -2.82 5.64
CA VAL A 255 19.04 -3.47 6.91
C VAL A 255 17.75 -3.82 7.64
N ARG A 256 17.78 -4.92 8.37
CA ARG A 256 16.73 -5.40 9.26
C ARG A 256 17.35 -5.77 10.60
N TYR A 257 16.61 -5.55 11.70
CA TYR A 257 16.98 -6.01 13.05
C TYR A 257 15.81 -6.75 13.69
N CYS A 258 16.05 -8.00 14.08
CA CYS A 258 15.04 -8.89 14.68
C CYS A 258 13.77 -9.03 13.83
N TRP A 259 13.91 -9.04 12.50
CA TRP A 259 12.80 -9.01 11.55
C TRP A 259 12.27 -10.40 11.18
N LYS A 260 12.05 -11.24 12.18
CA LYS A 260 11.43 -12.57 12.03
C LYS A 260 10.44 -12.85 13.16
N ASN A 261 9.65 -13.91 13.01
CA ASN A 261 8.68 -14.36 13.98
C ASN A 261 9.35 -14.67 15.31
N CYS A 262 10.47 -15.39 15.23
CA CYS A 262 11.34 -15.67 16.36
C CYS A 262 12.82 -15.49 15.99
N LEU A 263 13.32 -14.25 16.12
CA LEU A 263 14.75 -13.93 16.07
C LEU A 263 15.09 -12.98 17.24
N PRO A 264 15.40 -13.51 18.43
CA PRO A 264 15.75 -12.69 19.58
C PRO A 264 17.01 -11.86 19.33
N GLY A 265 16.94 -10.58 19.68
CA GLY A 265 18.07 -9.66 19.64
C GLY A 265 18.73 -9.51 21.01
N ASN A 266 19.99 -9.08 21.01
CA ASN A 266 20.76 -8.88 22.24
C ASN A 266 21.38 -7.48 22.34
N LEU A 267 20.83 -6.50 21.62
CA LEU A 267 21.25 -5.11 21.68
C LEU A 267 20.33 -4.29 22.59
N TYR A 268 20.93 -3.53 23.48
CA TYR A 268 20.26 -2.74 24.52
C TYR A 268 20.82 -1.33 24.58
N ASN A 269 20.09 -0.39 25.17
CA ASN A 269 20.74 0.79 25.76
C ASN A 269 21.44 0.42 27.09
N ASN A 270 22.25 1.34 27.61
CA ASN A 270 22.94 1.15 28.89
C ASN A 270 22.03 1.10 30.15
N TYR A 271 20.70 1.18 29.99
CA TYR A 271 19.72 0.90 31.05
C TYR A 271 19.06 -0.49 30.90
N GLY A 272 19.51 -1.29 29.93
CA GLY A 272 19.02 -2.65 29.69
C GLY A 272 17.67 -2.74 28.98
N ILE A 273 17.23 -1.66 28.33
CA ILE A 273 16.05 -1.69 27.47
C ILE A 273 16.48 -2.12 26.06
N ALA A 274 15.85 -3.18 25.55
CA ALA A 274 16.17 -3.74 24.25
C ALA A 274 15.86 -2.74 23.12
N VAL A 275 16.67 -2.78 22.07
CA VAL A 275 16.39 -2.10 20.79
C VAL A 275 15.10 -2.66 20.20
N LEU A 276 14.23 -1.79 19.70
CA LEU A 276 13.02 -2.23 19.01
C LEU A 276 13.37 -2.86 17.66
N PRO A 277 12.70 -3.96 17.26
CA PRO A 277 12.79 -4.50 15.91
C PRO A 277 12.46 -3.44 14.86
N PHE A 278 13.18 -3.46 13.74
CA PHE A 278 12.97 -2.52 12.64
C PHE A 278 13.45 -3.09 11.31
N ARG A 279 13.10 -2.39 10.24
CA ARG A 279 13.67 -2.52 8.90
C ARG A 279 13.88 -1.15 8.28
N SER A 280 14.80 -1.05 7.32
CA SER A 280 15.00 0.17 6.53
C SER A 280 14.36 0.07 5.14
N ASP A 281 13.98 -1.13 4.69
CA ASP A 281 13.28 -1.32 3.43
C ASP A 281 11.77 -1.15 3.57
N ASN A 282 11.11 -0.86 2.45
CA ASN A 282 9.66 -0.84 2.31
C ASN A 282 9.18 -1.91 1.31
N TRP A 283 9.91 -3.02 1.15
CA TRP A 283 9.70 -3.97 0.04
C TRP A 283 8.44 -4.83 0.17
N ASP A 284 7.77 -4.82 1.33
CA ASP A 284 6.40 -5.38 1.47
C ASP A 284 5.34 -4.48 0.81
N PHE A 285 5.73 -3.26 0.43
CA PHE A 285 5.00 -2.41 -0.48
C PHE A 285 5.68 -2.54 -1.85
N CYS A 286 4.90 -2.62 -2.92
CA CYS A 286 5.48 -2.42 -4.23
C CYS A 286 6.22 -1.06 -4.21
N SER A 287 7.41 -1.04 -4.82
CA SER A 287 8.15 0.17 -5.17
C SER A 287 8.99 -0.13 -6.40
N TYR A 288 8.94 0.78 -7.39
CA TYR A 288 9.81 0.75 -8.56
C TYR A 288 10.81 1.91 -8.54
N ALA A 289 11.89 1.73 -9.31
CA ALA A 289 13.18 2.41 -9.18
C ALA A 289 13.23 3.82 -9.81
N GLN A 290 14.33 4.52 -9.54
CA GLN A 290 14.64 5.92 -9.87
C GLN A 290 14.81 6.26 -11.37
N GLU A 291 14.52 5.34 -12.31
CA GLU A 291 14.62 5.56 -13.76
C GLU A 291 13.22 5.57 -14.41
N PRO A 292 12.99 6.36 -15.49
CA PRO A 292 11.68 6.43 -16.13
C PRO A 292 11.22 5.06 -16.66
N VAL A 293 9.96 4.71 -16.39
CA VAL A 293 9.35 3.47 -16.89
C VAL A 293 8.78 3.69 -18.29
N THR A 294 9.13 2.85 -19.26
CA THR A 294 8.48 2.88 -20.58
C THR A 294 7.07 2.30 -20.45
N VAL A 295 6.06 3.11 -20.78
CA VAL A 295 4.64 2.80 -20.59
C VAL A 295 3.94 2.63 -21.93
N ILE A 296 3.19 1.54 -22.06
CA ILE A 296 2.08 1.46 -23.01
C ILE A 296 0.78 1.62 -22.21
N PHE A 297 0.02 2.67 -22.52
CA PHE A 297 -1.26 2.95 -21.86
C PHE A 297 -2.40 2.43 -22.72
N GLU A 298 -3.21 1.54 -22.16
CA GLU A 298 -4.33 0.89 -22.83
C GLU A 298 -5.65 1.26 -22.15
N THR A 299 -6.58 1.83 -22.91
CA THR A 299 -7.74 2.58 -22.38
C THR A 299 -8.99 2.37 -23.23
N ASP A 300 -10.15 2.35 -22.59
CA ASP A 300 -11.48 2.39 -23.21
C ASP A 300 -12.07 3.82 -23.26
N MET A 301 -11.18 4.83 -23.19
CA MET A 301 -11.42 6.28 -23.21
C MET A 301 -12.79 6.67 -23.74
N GLY A 302 -13.59 7.25 -22.86
CA GLY A 302 -14.90 7.80 -23.17
C GLY A 302 -16.07 7.10 -22.50
N ASN A 303 -15.88 6.00 -21.78
CA ASN A 303 -16.93 5.41 -20.95
C ASN A 303 -17.22 6.29 -19.72
N ASP A 304 -16.19 6.60 -18.95
CA ASP A 304 -16.27 7.59 -17.90
C ASP A 304 -15.04 8.53 -17.93
N ILE A 305 -14.99 9.49 -17.02
CA ILE A 305 -13.93 10.51 -16.97
C ILE A 305 -12.61 9.98 -16.39
N ASP A 306 -12.60 8.78 -15.80
CA ASP A 306 -11.47 8.25 -15.04
C ASP A 306 -10.26 7.95 -15.95
N ASP A 307 -10.50 7.44 -17.17
CA ASP A 307 -9.47 7.29 -18.21
C ASP A 307 -8.73 8.61 -18.52
N ALA A 308 -9.47 9.71 -18.58
CA ALA A 308 -8.92 11.03 -18.92
C ALA A 308 -8.09 11.60 -17.76
N LEU A 309 -8.50 11.34 -16.51
CA LEU A 309 -7.73 11.67 -15.31
C LEU A 309 -6.45 10.82 -15.23
N ALA A 310 -6.54 9.52 -15.53
CA ALA A 310 -5.39 8.61 -15.60
C ALA A 310 -4.38 9.04 -16.68
N LEU A 311 -4.85 9.46 -17.85
CA LEU A 311 -4.00 9.98 -18.92
C LEU A 311 -3.33 11.32 -18.56
N ASP A 312 -4.07 12.26 -17.93
CA ASP A 312 -3.47 13.49 -17.39
C ASP A 312 -2.32 13.16 -16.44
N MET A 313 -2.57 12.27 -15.47
CA MET A 313 -1.58 11.83 -14.49
C MET A 313 -0.32 11.27 -15.16
N LEU A 314 -0.47 10.47 -16.23
CA LEU A 314 0.67 9.94 -16.98
C LEU A 314 1.54 11.03 -17.61
N TYR A 315 0.95 12.08 -18.18
CA TYR A 315 1.75 13.21 -18.68
C TYR A 315 2.53 13.90 -17.55
N LYS A 316 1.93 14.03 -16.36
CA LYS A 316 2.63 14.63 -15.20
C LYS A 316 3.76 13.74 -14.70
N TYR A 317 3.62 12.42 -14.78
CA TYR A 317 4.72 11.50 -14.51
C TYR A 317 5.83 11.61 -15.54
N GLN A 318 5.48 11.75 -16.82
CA GLN A 318 6.46 11.96 -17.89
C GLN A 318 7.23 13.28 -17.72
N ASP A 319 6.54 14.37 -17.34
CA ASP A 319 7.17 15.65 -17.00
C ASP A 319 8.14 15.57 -15.80
N LYS A 320 7.92 14.62 -14.90
CA LYS A 320 8.78 14.35 -13.74
C LYS A 320 9.92 13.37 -14.06
N GLY A 321 9.97 12.82 -15.28
CA GLY A 321 10.95 11.80 -15.66
C GLY A 321 10.69 10.43 -15.00
N LEU A 322 9.45 10.15 -14.60
CA LEU A 322 9.05 8.87 -13.98
C LEU A 322 8.43 7.90 -14.99
N ALA A 323 7.92 8.41 -16.11
CA ALA A 323 7.34 7.60 -17.19
C ALA A 323 7.83 8.10 -18.55
N ASP A 324 7.83 7.20 -19.54
CA ASP A 324 8.04 7.48 -20.96
C ASP A 324 6.91 6.78 -21.74
N ILE A 325 5.95 7.54 -22.23
CA ILE A 325 4.73 7.00 -22.85
C ILE A 325 5.03 6.63 -24.29
N ALA A 326 5.24 5.34 -24.55
CA ALA A 326 5.61 4.82 -25.86
C ALA A 326 4.40 4.63 -26.80
N LEU A 327 3.21 4.35 -26.24
CA LEU A 327 1.98 4.13 -27.01
C LEU A 327 0.74 4.38 -26.16
N ILE A 328 -0.28 4.99 -26.77
CA ILE A 328 -1.65 5.00 -26.23
C ILE A 328 -2.53 4.14 -27.15
N SER A 329 -3.00 3.01 -26.63
CA SER A 329 -3.83 2.04 -27.34
C SER A 329 -5.29 2.14 -26.88
N VAL A 330 -6.21 2.39 -27.81
CA VAL A 330 -7.65 2.39 -27.52
C VAL A 330 -8.23 1.00 -27.76
N ASN A 331 -8.81 0.40 -26.71
CA ASN A 331 -9.39 -0.96 -26.71
C ASN A 331 -10.93 -0.95 -26.91
N LYS A 332 -11.50 0.21 -27.24
CA LYS A 332 -12.92 0.46 -27.52
C LYS A 332 -13.11 1.18 -28.85
N ARG A 333 -13.97 0.66 -29.74
CA ARG A 333 -14.35 1.38 -30.97
C ARG A 333 -15.33 2.52 -30.66
N TYR A 334 -14.79 3.66 -30.25
CA TYR A 334 -15.55 4.88 -30.00
C TYR A 334 -14.93 6.07 -30.74
N GLY A 335 -15.68 6.64 -31.69
CA GLY A 335 -15.18 7.66 -32.63
C GLY A 335 -14.51 8.88 -31.98
N PRO A 336 -15.05 9.44 -30.87
CA PRO A 336 -14.46 10.58 -30.18
C PRO A 336 -13.19 10.30 -29.36
N ALA A 337 -12.87 9.03 -29.06
CA ALA A 337 -11.74 8.67 -28.19
C ALA A 337 -10.39 9.11 -28.76
N VAL A 338 -10.07 8.70 -29.99
CA VAL A 338 -8.78 8.99 -30.63
C VAL A 338 -8.56 10.50 -30.83
N PRO A 339 -9.52 11.29 -31.36
CA PRO A 339 -9.36 12.73 -31.46
C PRO A 339 -9.18 13.42 -30.10
N PHE A 340 -9.87 12.95 -29.05
CA PHE A 340 -9.71 13.49 -27.70
C PHE A 340 -8.32 13.18 -27.12
N ILE A 341 -7.81 11.96 -27.27
CA ILE A 341 -6.45 11.59 -26.84
C ILE A 341 -5.40 12.41 -27.59
N ARG A 342 -5.52 12.57 -28.91
CA ARG A 342 -4.59 13.40 -29.72
C ARG A 342 -4.61 14.86 -29.29
N LEU A 343 -5.79 15.38 -28.95
CA LEU A 343 -5.93 16.71 -28.36
C LEU A 343 -5.18 16.81 -27.03
N MET A 344 -5.40 15.85 -26.11
CA MET A 344 -4.69 15.79 -24.84
C MET A 344 -3.17 15.73 -25.07
N ASN A 345 -2.66 14.78 -25.86
CA ASN A 345 -1.25 14.67 -26.24
C ASN A 345 -0.67 16.03 -26.66
N SER A 346 -1.35 16.72 -27.59
CA SER A 346 -0.90 18.03 -28.10
C SER A 346 -0.92 19.11 -27.01
N PHE A 347 -1.95 19.14 -26.17
CA PHE A 347 -2.09 20.12 -25.09
C PHE A 347 -0.96 20.03 -24.05
N TYR A 348 -0.49 18.81 -23.73
CA TYR A 348 0.64 18.61 -22.81
C TYR A 348 2.01 18.68 -23.48
N GLY A 349 2.08 18.93 -24.80
CA GLY A 349 3.34 19.04 -25.54
C GLY A 349 3.91 17.71 -26.04
N TYR A 350 3.10 16.65 -26.06
CA TYR A 350 3.48 15.29 -26.46
C TYR A 350 2.72 14.81 -27.70
N GLY A 351 2.55 15.69 -28.68
CA GLY A 351 1.79 15.42 -29.91
C GLY A 351 2.30 14.25 -30.75
N ASP A 352 3.55 13.83 -30.53
CA ASP A 352 4.22 12.74 -31.27
C ASP A 352 3.99 11.35 -30.67
N ILE A 353 3.37 11.24 -29.48
CA ILE A 353 3.02 9.94 -28.89
C ILE A 353 2.04 9.23 -29.85
N PRO A 354 2.36 8.01 -30.32
CA PRO A 354 1.48 7.29 -31.22
C PRO A 354 0.18 6.88 -30.52
N VAL A 355 -0.92 7.00 -31.25
CA VAL A 355 -2.25 6.56 -30.83
C VAL A 355 -2.72 5.49 -31.80
N ALA A 356 -3.08 4.33 -31.28
CA ALA A 356 -3.57 3.19 -32.06
C ALA A 356 -4.93 2.74 -31.56
N ILE A 357 -5.71 2.06 -32.40
CA ILE A 357 -7.07 1.58 -32.05
C ILE A 357 -7.24 0.10 -32.38
N GLY A 358 -7.90 -0.61 -31.49
CA GLY A 358 -8.26 -2.02 -31.64
C GLY A 358 -9.52 -2.23 -32.47
N ASP A 359 -9.64 -3.42 -33.07
CA ASP A 359 -10.90 -3.89 -33.62
C ASP A 359 -11.74 -4.55 -32.52
N THR A 360 -12.84 -3.91 -32.12
CA THR A 360 -13.65 -4.30 -30.96
C THR A 360 -14.99 -4.90 -31.35
N LEU A 361 -15.08 -5.46 -32.56
CA LEU A 361 -16.28 -6.07 -33.13
C LEU A 361 -16.82 -7.24 -32.29
N GLU A 362 -16.04 -7.79 -31.36
CA GLU A 362 -16.44 -8.90 -30.48
C GLU A 362 -17.19 -8.46 -29.20
N LEU A 363 -17.31 -7.16 -28.90
CA LEU A 363 -17.83 -6.69 -27.61
C LEU A 363 -19.36 -6.44 -27.61
N PRO A 364 -20.13 -6.89 -26.60
CA PRO A 364 -21.57 -6.63 -26.46
C PRO A 364 -21.90 -5.13 -26.44
N ASP A 365 -23.08 -4.74 -26.93
CA ASP A 365 -23.51 -3.36 -27.25
C ASP A 365 -23.04 -2.28 -26.24
N GLN A 366 -21.84 -1.73 -26.49
CA GLN A 366 -21.16 -0.74 -25.64
C GLN A 366 -21.73 0.68 -25.79
N LYS A 367 -22.57 0.90 -26.82
CA LYS A 367 -23.17 2.21 -27.15
C LYS A 367 -23.99 2.80 -26.00
N LEU A 368 -24.45 1.97 -25.07
CA LEU A 368 -25.24 2.38 -23.90
C LEU A 368 -24.43 3.12 -22.82
N LYS A 369 -23.11 3.24 -22.95
CA LYS A 369 -22.20 3.78 -21.91
C LYS A 369 -21.23 4.86 -22.39
N ASP A 370 -21.41 5.42 -23.59
CA ASP A 370 -20.59 6.54 -24.05
C ASP A 370 -20.85 7.78 -23.18
N GLY A 371 -19.87 8.17 -22.37
CA GLY A 371 -19.84 9.44 -21.68
C GLY A 371 -19.80 10.57 -22.71
N PRO A 372 -20.66 11.60 -22.61
CA PRO A 372 -20.76 12.63 -23.65
C PRO A 372 -19.54 13.57 -23.68
N TYR A 373 -18.60 13.43 -22.75
CA TYR A 373 -17.57 14.44 -22.49
C TYR A 373 -16.54 14.56 -23.60
N THR A 374 -16.02 13.46 -24.14
CA THR A 374 -15.01 13.49 -25.21
C THR A 374 -15.58 14.17 -26.45
N GLN A 375 -16.77 13.76 -26.90
CA GLN A 375 -17.48 14.36 -28.03
C GLN A 375 -17.73 15.86 -27.80
N LYS A 376 -18.18 16.25 -26.61
CA LYS A 376 -18.43 17.65 -26.27
C LYS A 376 -17.16 18.49 -26.26
N VAL A 377 -16.03 17.96 -25.79
CA VAL A 377 -14.75 18.66 -25.83
C VAL A 377 -14.30 18.85 -27.26
N ILE A 378 -14.31 17.79 -28.09
CA ILE A 378 -13.83 17.87 -29.47
C ILE A 378 -14.73 18.76 -30.36
N SER A 379 -16.03 18.86 -30.07
CA SER A 379 -16.96 19.73 -30.81
C SER A 379 -17.14 21.12 -30.18
N SER A 380 -16.44 21.44 -29.08
CA SER A 380 -16.60 22.70 -28.36
C SER A 380 -16.08 23.93 -29.11
N GLY A 381 -15.16 23.74 -30.06
CA GLY A 381 -14.42 24.84 -30.71
C GLY A 381 -13.40 25.54 -29.79
N LEU A 382 -13.21 25.07 -28.55
CA LEU A 382 -12.28 25.66 -27.58
C LEU A 382 -10.83 25.25 -27.82
N PHE A 383 -10.60 24.13 -28.53
CA PHE A 383 -9.28 23.54 -28.69
C PHE A 383 -9.00 23.16 -30.15
N PRO A 384 -7.71 23.18 -30.58
CA PRO A 384 -7.34 22.69 -31.89
C PRO A 384 -7.41 21.15 -31.92
N VAL A 385 -8.42 20.61 -32.59
CA VAL A 385 -8.62 19.15 -32.73
C VAL A 385 -8.10 18.67 -34.08
N ARG A 386 -7.22 17.67 -34.08
CA ARG A 386 -6.82 16.95 -35.30
C ARG A 386 -7.85 15.88 -35.63
N THR A 387 -8.57 16.03 -36.74
CA THR A 387 -9.61 15.11 -37.20
C THR A 387 -9.15 14.17 -38.31
N GLU A 388 -7.84 14.08 -38.55
CA GLU A 388 -7.24 13.22 -39.59
C GLU A 388 -7.82 11.80 -39.52
N THR A 389 -8.33 11.34 -40.66
CA THR A 389 -8.93 10.02 -40.82
C THR A 389 -7.83 8.97 -40.96
N GLY A 390 -7.66 8.14 -39.95
CA GLY A 390 -6.65 7.07 -39.94
C GLY A 390 -6.04 6.92 -38.55
N CYS A 391 -5.97 5.68 -38.09
CA CYS A 391 -5.34 5.30 -36.84
C CYS A 391 -4.72 3.93 -37.07
N ASP A 392 -3.52 3.71 -36.56
CA ASP A 392 -2.87 2.41 -36.71
C ASP A 392 -3.65 1.34 -35.95
N ASP A 393 -3.58 0.09 -36.44
CA ASP A 393 -4.07 -1.05 -35.67
C ASP A 393 -3.25 -1.20 -34.39
N ALA A 394 -3.96 -1.37 -33.26
CA ALA A 394 -3.34 -1.49 -31.95
C ALA A 394 -2.33 -2.64 -31.87
N VAL A 395 -2.64 -3.83 -32.39
CA VAL A 395 -1.75 -5.00 -32.29
C VAL A 395 -0.48 -4.77 -33.11
N LYS A 396 -0.62 -4.22 -34.32
CA LYS A 396 0.54 -3.84 -35.14
C LYS A 396 1.47 -2.87 -34.39
N LYS A 397 0.92 -1.83 -33.75
CA LYS A 397 1.72 -0.88 -32.98
C LYS A 397 2.31 -1.46 -31.69
N TYR A 398 1.59 -2.33 -30.99
CA TYR A 398 2.14 -3.08 -29.87
C TYR A 398 3.38 -3.87 -30.29
N ARG A 399 3.30 -4.60 -31.39
CA ARG A 399 4.42 -5.41 -31.89
C ARG A 399 5.60 -4.56 -32.31
N GLU A 400 5.38 -3.45 -33.01
CA GLU A 400 6.43 -2.48 -33.37
C GLU A 400 7.17 -1.94 -32.13
N ILE A 401 6.44 -1.46 -31.13
CA ILE A 401 7.00 -0.89 -29.91
C ILE A 401 7.73 -1.95 -29.08
N LEU A 402 7.13 -3.13 -28.86
CA LEU A 402 7.74 -4.19 -28.07
C LEU A 402 8.99 -4.76 -28.76
N SER A 403 8.99 -4.89 -30.08
CA SER A 403 10.15 -5.40 -30.83
C SER A 403 11.36 -4.47 -30.72
N ALA A 404 11.14 -3.16 -30.65
CA ALA A 404 12.19 -2.17 -30.45
C ALA A 404 12.64 -2.01 -28.98
N ALA A 405 11.84 -2.49 -28.03
CA ALA A 405 12.09 -2.29 -26.61
C ALA A 405 13.21 -3.22 -26.08
N LYS A 406 13.85 -2.78 -24.98
CA LYS A 406 14.75 -3.61 -24.19
C LYS A 406 13.95 -4.68 -23.46
N ASP A 407 14.57 -5.82 -23.20
CA ASP A 407 13.93 -6.91 -22.46
C ASP A 407 13.55 -6.45 -21.04
N GLY A 408 12.36 -6.83 -20.58
CA GLY A 408 11.82 -6.50 -19.26
C GLY A 408 11.70 -4.99 -18.97
N SER A 409 11.64 -4.13 -19.99
CA SER A 409 11.64 -2.66 -19.80
C SER A 409 10.25 -2.02 -19.89
N VAL A 410 9.28 -2.67 -20.54
CA VAL A 410 7.97 -2.08 -20.80
C VAL A 410 6.99 -2.44 -19.70
N VAL A 411 6.25 -1.46 -19.19
CA VAL A 411 5.05 -1.69 -18.37
C VAL A 411 3.82 -1.39 -19.21
N ILE A 412 2.88 -2.33 -19.23
CA ILE A 412 1.57 -2.12 -19.85
C ILE A 412 0.60 -1.73 -18.73
N ILE A 413 -0.07 -0.59 -18.88
CA ILE A 413 -1.10 -0.12 -17.95
C ILE A 413 -2.43 -0.19 -18.70
N SER A 414 -3.25 -1.18 -18.37
CA SER A 414 -4.56 -1.42 -18.98
C SER A 414 -5.65 -0.98 -18.01
N VAL A 415 -6.46 -0.03 -18.46
CA VAL A 415 -7.58 0.54 -17.70
C VAL A 415 -8.94 0.28 -18.34
N GLY A 416 -8.98 -0.46 -19.44
CA GLY A 416 -10.23 -0.81 -20.13
C GLY A 416 -10.34 -2.30 -20.50
N PHE A 417 -10.93 -2.57 -21.66
CA PHE A 417 -11.15 -3.94 -22.13
C PHE A 417 -9.86 -4.62 -22.61
N MET A 418 -9.78 -5.93 -22.40
CA MET A 418 -8.57 -6.72 -22.62
C MET A 418 -8.48 -7.30 -24.04
N THR A 419 -9.33 -6.85 -24.96
CA THR A 419 -9.42 -7.36 -26.34
C THR A 419 -8.10 -7.21 -27.08
N ASN A 420 -7.45 -6.04 -26.98
CA ASN A 420 -6.17 -5.80 -27.64
C ASN A 420 -5.05 -6.65 -27.05
N LEU A 421 -5.04 -6.85 -25.73
CA LEU A 421 -4.07 -7.73 -25.07
C LEU A 421 -4.24 -9.19 -25.50
N ARG A 422 -5.48 -9.69 -25.58
CA ARG A 422 -5.76 -11.02 -26.12
C ARG A 422 -5.30 -11.13 -27.58
N ARG A 423 -5.65 -10.16 -28.43
CA ARG A 423 -5.24 -10.15 -29.85
C ARG A 423 -3.71 -10.09 -29.98
N LEU A 424 -3.03 -9.35 -29.11
CA LEU A 424 -1.57 -9.32 -29.05
C LEU A 424 -1.01 -10.70 -28.71
N LEU A 425 -1.46 -11.34 -27.63
CA LEU A 425 -1.00 -12.69 -27.26
C LEU A 425 -1.23 -13.72 -28.37
N GLN A 426 -2.33 -13.56 -29.13
CA GLN A 426 -2.69 -14.45 -30.24
C GLN A 426 -1.98 -14.11 -31.56
N SER A 427 -1.24 -13.00 -31.64
CA SER A 427 -0.55 -12.60 -32.87
C SER A 427 0.66 -13.51 -33.15
N GLY A 428 0.80 -13.90 -34.42
CA GLY A 428 2.00 -14.58 -34.91
C GLY A 428 3.14 -13.61 -35.23
N PRO A 429 4.29 -14.13 -35.69
CA PRO A 429 5.36 -13.33 -36.26
C PRO A 429 4.88 -12.42 -37.40
N ASP A 430 5.54 -11.27 -37.56
CA ASP A 430 5.20 -10.27 -38.60
C ASP A 430 6.46 -9.55 -39.09
N GLU A 431 6.29 -8.49 -39.89
CA GLU A 431 7.40 -7.72 -40.43
C GLU A 431 8.27 -7.01 -39.37
N THR A 432 7.80 -6.89 -38.12
CA THR A 432 8.51 -6.19 -37.05
C THR A 432 9.34 -7.13 -36.17
N SER A 433 8.93 -8.41 -36.08
CA SER A 433 9.64 -9.42 -35.28
C SER A 433 9.24 -10.84 -35.65
N ASP A 434 10.24 -11.72 -35.64
CA ASP A 434 10.09 -13.17 -35.79
C ASP A 434 9.42 -13.84 -34.56
N MET A 435 9.24 -13.10 -33.46
CA MET A 435 8.59 -13.59 -32.24
C MET A 435 7.05 -13.50 -32.35
N THR A 436 6.37 -14.50 -31.81
CA THR A 436 4.92 -14.41 -31.53
C THR A 436 4.64 -13.28 -30.53
N GLY A 437 3.40 -12.80 -30.48
CA GLY A 437 3.05 -11.76 -29.51
C GLY A 437 3.18 -12.24 -28.07
N GLN A 438 2.92 -13.51 -27.79
CA GLN A 438 3.16 -14.10 -26.47
C GLN A 438 4.65 -14.07 -26.09
N GLU A 439 5.56 -14.39 -27.02
CA GLU A 439 7.00 -14.29 -26.80
C GLU A 439 7.47 -12.84 -26.65
N LEU A 440 6.92 -11.90 -27.43
CA LEU A 440 7.20 -10.47 -27.25
C LEU A 440 6.81 -10.00 -25.85
N VAL A 441 5.62 -10.33 -25.38
CA VAL A 441 5.19 -9.95 -24.02
C VAL A 441 6.10 -10.62 -22.98
N ALA A 442 6.42 -11.90 -23.13
CA ALA A 442 7.26 -12.64 -22.20
C ALA A 442 8.67 -12.04 -22.05
N ASN A 443 9.25 -11.54 -23.15
CA ASN A 443 10.61 -11.00 -23.14
C ASN A 443 10.65 -9.50 -22.83
N LYS A 444 9.68 -8.72 -23.32
CA LYS A 444 9.76 -7.24 -23.36
C LYS A 444 8.99 -6.57 -22.24
N VAL A 445 7.91 -7.20 -21.76
CA VAL A 445 7.01 -6.60 -20.78
C VAL A 445 7.41 -7.01 -19.38
N ARG A 446 7.83 -6.04 -18.57
CA ARG A 446 8.12 -6.21 -17.15
C ARG A 446 6.91 -6.72 -16.37
N MET A 447 5.75 -6.08 -16.58
CA MET A 447 4.54 -6.29 -15.82
C MET A 447 3.33 -5.68 -16.53
N LEU A 448 2.16 -6.27 -16.30
CA LEU A 448 0.86 -5.68 -16.61
C LEU A 448 0.22 -5.09 -15.35
N SER A 449 -0.04 -3.78 -15.33
CA SER A 449 -0.89 -3.11 -14.33
C SER A 449 -2.30 -3.00 -14.90
N LEU A 450 -3.28 -3.63 -14.26
CA LEU A 450 -4.60 -3.86 -14.84
C LEU A 450 -5.70 -3.37 -13.90
N MET A 451 -6.56 -2.46 -14.37
CA MET A 451 -7.82 -2.13 -13.70
C MET A 451 -8.86 -3.20 -14.05
N GLY A 452 -9.28 -3.98 -13.07
CA GLY A 452 -10.28 -5.00 -13.32
C GLY A 452 -10.55 -5.93 -12.14
N GLY A 453 -11.67 -6.64 -12.24
CA GLY A 453 -12.10 -7.60 -11.23
C GLY A 453 -12.66 -6.99 -9.94
N CYS A 454 -13.41 -7.82 -9.21
CA CYS A 454 -13.91 -7.53 -7.88
C CYS A 454 -13.79 -8.80 -7.04
N PHE A 455 -12.96 -8.77 -6.00
CA PHE A 455 -12.57 -9.97 -5.25
C PHE A 455 -13.24 -10.04 -3.88
N ASN A 456 -13.73 -8.92 -3.38
CA ASN A 456 -14.51 -8.83 -2.14
C ASN A 456 -16.01 -9.13 -2.32
N SER A 457 -16.45 -9.50 -3.52
CA SER A 457 -17.85 -9.85 -3.80
C SER A 457 -17.95 -11.00 -4.79
N ARG A 458 -18.79 -12.00 -4.47
CA ARG A 458 -19.10 -13.13 -5.38
C ARG A 458 -20.24 -12.86 -6.34
N THR A 459 -20.82 -11.66 -6.33
CA THR A 459 -21.98 -11.31 -7.18
C THR A 459 -21.75 -10.07 -8.03
N ARG A 460 -20.74 -9.26 -7.69
CA ARG A 460 -20.37 -8.09 -8.49
C ARG A 460 -19.53 -8.56 -9.67
N ARG A 461 -19.92 -8.07 -10.84
CA ARG A 461 -19.19 -8.27 -12.09
C ARG A 461 -18.58 -6.92 -12.42
N GLU A 462 -17.26 -6.84 -12.35
CA GLU A 462 -16.52 -5.62 -12.66
C GLU A 462 -16.70 -5.29 -14.16
N PHE A 463 -16.69 -3.99 -14.50
CA PHE A 463 -17.08 -3.49 -15.81
C PHE A 463 -16.17 -3.99 -16.93
N ASN A 464 -14.86 -3.82 -16.80
CA ASN A 464 -13.86 -4.22 -17.81
C ASN A 464 -13.88 -5.74 -18.05
N VAL A 465 -14.09 -6.53 -16.99
CA VAL A 465 -14.21 -7.99 -17.11
C VAL A 465 -15.56 -8.42 -17.69
N ARG A 466 -16.69 -7.87 -17.21
CA ARG A 466 -18.03 -8.32 -17.63
C ARG A 466 -18.32 -8.04 -19.11
N PHE A 467 -17.82 -6.93 -19.63
CA PHE A 467 -18.06 -6.55 -21.03
C PHE A 467 -17.11 -7.25 -22.00
N ASP A 468 -16.04 -7.88 -21.51
CA ASP A 468 -15.06 -8.63 -22.32
C ASP A 468 -14.59 -9.91 -21.62
N VAL A 469 -15.55 -10.76 -21.22
CA VAL A 469 -15.27 -11.98 -20.42
C VAL A 469 -14.28 -12.91 -21.12
N LEU A 470 -14.40 -13.06 -22.45
CA LEU A 470 -13.54 -13.94 -23.22
C LEU A 470 -12.09 -13.46 -23.21
N SER A 471 -11.85 -12.16 -23.41
CA SER A 471 -10.49 -11.65 -23.39
C SER A 471 -9.94 -11.54 -21.98
N ALA A 472 -10.78 -11.19 -21.00
CA ALA A 472 -10.37 -11.15 -19.60
C ALA A 472 -9.88 -12.52 -19.11
N ARG A 473 -10.66 -13.58 -19.35
CA ARG A 473 -10.25 -14.95 -19.05
C ARG A 473 -8.95 -15.30 -19.77
N TYR A 474 -8.88 -15.07 -21.08
CA TYR A 474 -7.71 -15.44 -21.86
C TYR A 474 -6.44 -14.73 -21.36
N VAL A 475 -6.52 -13.45 -21.02
CA VAL A 475 -5.39 -12.69 -20.48
C VAL A 475 -4.97 -13.21 -19.11
N PHE A 476 -5.89 -13.40 -18.17
CA PHE A 476 -5.54 -13.95 -16.86
C PHE A 476 -4.91 -15.36 -16.94
N ASP A 477 -5.37 -16.18 -17.88
CA ASP A 477 -4.87 -17.55 -18.06
C ASP A 477 -3.52 -17.62 -18.79
N ASN A 478 -3.23 -16.69 -19.71
CA ASN A 478 -2.12 -16.82 -20.67
C ASN A 478 -1.05 -15.73 -20.57
N TRP A 479 -1.21 -14.72 -19.71
CA TRP A 479 -0.23 -13.65 -19.59
C TRP A 479 1.13 -14.19 -19.10
N PRO A 480 2.24 -13.89 -19.80
CA PRO A 480 3.50 -14.55 -19.51
C PRO A 480 4.29 -13.91 -18.35
N THR A 481 4.01 -12.67 -17.94
CA THR A 481 4.75 -11.97 -16.87
C THR A 481 3.87 -11.63 -15.66
N ASP A 482 4.37 -10.87 -14.69
CA ASP A 482 3.60 -10.52 -13.49
C ASP A 482 2.40 -9.62 -13.86
N ILE A 483 1.26 -9.84 -13.21
CA ILE A 483 0.06 -8.99 -13.28
C ILE A 483 -0.17 -8.37 -11.90
N ILE A 484 -0.24 -7.04 -11.86
CA ILE A 484 -0.79 -6.30 -10.73
C ILE A 484 -2.21 -5.88 -11.08
N VAL A 485 -3.18 -6.30 -10.27
CA VAL A 485 -4.58 -5.97 -10.44
C VAL A 485 -4.97 -4.86 -9.47
N SER A 486 -5.48 -3.75 -10.00
CA SER A 486 -6.20 -2.70 -9.28
C SER A 486 -7.69 -3.05 -9.28
N PRO A 487 -8.25 -3.60 -8.19
CA PRO A 487 -9.60 -4.10 -8.19
C PRO A 487 -10.64 -2.99 -8.01
N TRP A 488 -11.90 -3.31 -8.37
CA TRP A 488 -13.03 -2.40 -8.20
C TRP A 488 -13.16 -1.82 -6.77
N GLU A 489 -13.01 -2.65 -5.74
CA GLU A 489 -13.09 -2.24 -4.34
C GLU A 489 -11.97 -1.30 -3.88
N LEU A 490 -10.84 -1.26 -4.59
CA LEU A 490 -9.77 -0.30 -4.32
C LEU A 490 -10.17 1.08 -4.83
N GLY A 491 -10.44 1.20 -6.12
CA GLY A 491 -10.81 2.48 -6.73
C GLY A 491 -12.10 3.06 -6.16
N ALA A 492 -13.07 2.20 -5.79
CA ALA A 492 -14.32 2.64 -5.15
C ALA A 492 -14.13 3.27 -3.77
N ARG A 493 -12.92 3.18 -3.19
CA ARG A 493 -12.58 3.80 -1.90
C ARG A 493 -11.75 5.06 -2.03
N ILE A 494 -11.23 5.41 -3.21
CA ILE A 494 -10.38 6.57 -3.44
C ILE A 494 -11.14 7.56 -4.32
N PHE A 495 -11.20 8.83 -3.92
CA PHE A 495 -12.00 9.83 -4.63
C PHE A 495 -11.13 10.97 -5.15
N PHE A 496 -11.25 11.25 -6.44
CA PHE A 496 -10.89 12.51 -7.04
C PHE A 496 -11.95 13.55 -6.66
N ARG A 497 -11.52 14.58 -5.93
CA ARG A 497 -12.39 15.65 -5.46
C ARG A 497 -12.60 16.71 -6.53
N ALA A 498 -13.83 17.15 -6.74
CA ALA A 498 -14.16 18.19 -7.72
C ALA A 498 -13.34 19.49 -7.54
N GLU A 499 -12.96 19.79 -6.31
CA GLU A 499 -12.17 20.97 -5.94
C GLU A 499 -10.77 20.98 -6.56
N VAL A 500 -10.20 19.81 -6.84
CA VAL A 500 -8.87 19.67 -7.48
C VAL A 500 -8.81 20.36 -8.85
N LEU A 501 -9.95 20.46 -9.55
CA LEU A 501 -10.05 21.17 -10.83
C LEU A 501 -9.67 22.65 -10.73
N GLN A 502 -9.72 23.26 -9.54
CA GLN A 502 -9.23 24.62 -9.33
C GLN A 502 -7.73 24.74 -9.60
N GLY A 503 -6.96 23.67 -9.37
CA GLY A 503 -5.53 23.59 -9.68
C GLY A 503 -5.23 23.64 -11.17
N LEU A 504 -6.20 23.34 -12.04
CA LEU A 504 -6.02 23.35 -13.51
C LEU A 504 -6.15 24.75 -14.14
N ARG A 505 -6.42 25.78 -13.34
CA ARG A 505 -6.62 27.17 -13.81
C ARG A 505 -5.37 27.81 -14.42
N TYR A 506 -4.21 27.18 -14.32
CA TYR A 506 -2.99 27.63 -15.00
C TYR A 506 -3.17 27.70 -16.53
N ALA A 507 -4.14 26.97 -17.10
CA ALA A 507 -4.48 27.04 -18.51
C ALA A 507 -6.00 26.99 -18.67
N SER A 508 -6.65 28.14 -18.85
CA SER A 508 -8.11 28.24 -19.04
C SER A 508 -8.43 28.72 -20.45
N PRO A 509 -9.20 27.96 -21.27
CA PRO A 509 -9.84 26.68 -20.93
C PRO A 509 -8.84 25.51 -20.83
N HIS A 510 -9.12 24.55 -19.95
CA HIS A 510 -8.35 23.30 -19.79
C HIS A 510 -9.16 22.11 -20.34
N PRO A 511 -8.64 21.26 -21.24
CA PRO A 511 -9.42 20.19 -21.86
C PRO A 511 -9.94 19.18 -20.84
N LEU A 512 -9.15 18.83 -19.81
CA LEU A 512 -9.59 17.96 -18.72
C LEU A 512 -10.69 18.58 -17.84
N ASP A 513 -10.62 19.89 -17.53
CA ASP A 513 -11.67 20.56 -16.74
C ASP A 513 -12.98 20.62 -17.54
N VAL A 514 -12.88 20.94 -18.85
CA VAL A 514 -14.04 20.92 -19.75
C VAL A 514 -14.61 19.51 -19.86
N ALA A 515 -13.77 18.49 -19.99
CA ALA A 515 -14.19 17.08 -20.01
C ALA A 515 -14.94 16.70 -18.72
N TYR A 516 -14.33 16.96 -17.56
CA TYR A 516 -14.90 16.59 -16.26
C TYR A 516 -16.26 17.24 -16.03
N ARG A 517 -16.41 18.54 -16.32
CA ARG A 517 -17.69 19.26 -16.19
C ARG A 517 -18.76 18.79 -17.19
N ASN A 518 -18.36 18.14 -18.28
CA ASN A 518 -19.28 17.64 -19.31
C ASN A 518 -19.64 16.16 -19.15
N PHE A 519 -18.99 15.44 -18.23
CA PHE A 519 -19.32 14.05 -17.91
C PHE A 519 -20.57 13.94 -17.03
N LEU A 520 -20.58 14.56 -15.85
CA LEU A 520 -21.73 14.63 -14.95
C LEU A 520 -22.04 16.06 -14.52
N GLN A 521 -23.26 16.29 -13.99
CA GLN A 521 -23.64 17.58 -13.45
C GLN A 521 -22.84 17.89 -12.18
N MET A 522 -22.15 19.03 -12.18
CA MET A 522 -21.37 19.51 -11.03
C MET A 522 -22.25 19.97 -9.86
N PRO A 523 -21.77 19.89 -8.60
CA PRO A 523 -20.49 19.26 -8.20
C PRO A 523 -20.62 17.74 -8.06
N TYR A 524 -19.57 17.01 -8.44
CA TYR A 524 -19.46 15.59 -8.15
C TYR A 524 -17.98 15.19 -8.00
N ASP A 525 -17.73 14.29 -7.06
CA ASP A 525 -16.45 13.58 -6.95
C ASP A 525 -16.49 12.32 -7.79
N ARG A 526 -15.32 11.81 -8.17
CA ARG A 526 -15.21 10.59 -8.97
C ARG A 526 -14.33 9.56 -8.27
N GLU A 527 -14.74 8.31 -8.29
CA GLU A 527 -13.91 7.19 -7.84
C GLU A 527 -12.69 7.02 -8.76
N CYS A 528 -11.53 6.69 -8.20
CA CYS A 528 -10.27 6.55 -8.91
C CYS A 528 -9.94 5.07 -9.17
N TRP A 529 -10.58 4.43 -10.14
CA TRP A 529 -10.28 3.05 -10.55
C TRP A 529 -9.04 2.97 -11.46
N ASP A 530 -8.91 3.90 -12.38
CA ASP A 530 -7.88 3.90 -13.42
C ASP A 530 -6.59 4.54 -12.93
N LEU A 531 -6.69 5.63 -12.14
CA LEU A 531 -5.52 6.28 -11.56
C LEU A 531 -4.74 5.32 -10.66
N THR A 532 -5.40 4.41 -9.94
CA THR A 532 -4.68 3.47 -9.07
C THR A 532 -3.86 2.47 -9.86
N SER A 533 -4.30 2.08 -11.08
CA SER A 533 -3.48 1.29 -12.02
C SER A 533 -2.30 2.09 -12.58
N VAL A 534 -2.48 3.39 -12.84
CA VAL A 534 -1.39 4.27 -13.27
C VAL A 534 -0.32 4.39 -12.18
N ILE A 535 -0.73 4.67 -10.94
CA ILE A 535 0.19 4.78 -9.79
C ILE A 535 0.92 3.47 -9.54
N ALA A 536 0.22 2.33 -9.65
CA ALA A 536 0.83 1.01 -9.51
C ALA A 536 1.81 0.68 -10.64
N GLY A 537 1.51 1.07 -11.88
CA GLY A 537 2.34 0.80 -13.05
C GLY A 537 3.60 1.67 -13.13
N VAL A 538 3.50 2.96 -12.77
CA VAL A 538 4.60 3.92 -12.88
C VAL A 538 5.44 3.99 -11.60
N ASP A 539 4.80 4.34 -10.48
CA ASP A 539 5.49 4.59 -9.20
C ASP A 539 5.70 3.28 -8.41
N GLY A 540 5.30 2.16 -9.01
CA GLY A 540 5.31 0.86 -8.37
C GLY A 540 4.59 0.90 -7.05
N CYS A 541 3.54 1.70 -6.87
CA CYS A 541 2.84 1.88 -5.59
C CYS A 541 3.52 2.70 -4.49
N ASN A 542 4.81 3.03 -4.49
CA ASN A 542 5.50 3.95 -3.54
C ASN A 542 4.99 3.95 -2.07
N GLY A 543 4.72 2.77 -1.50
CA GLY A 543 4.16 2.66 -0.14
C GLY A 543 2.71 3.14 0.04
N GLN A 544 1.97 3.33 -1.04
CA GLN A 544 0.54 3.71 -1.09
C GLN A 544 -0.39 2.49 -1.14
N PHE A 545 0.04 1.40 -1.78
CA PHE A 545 -0.76 0.17 -1.90
C PHE A 545 -0.09 -1.02 -1.24
N HIS A 546 -0.93 -1.90 -0.69
CA HIS A 546 -0.56 -3.24 -0.30
C HIS A 546 -0.81 -4.21 -1.44
N THR A 547 0.02 -5.24 -1.49
CA THR A 547 -0.11 -6.36 -2.40
C THR A 547 -0.58 -7.61 -1.66
N SER A 548 -1.46 -8.38 -2.30
CA SER A 548 -1.72 -9.76 -1.87
C SER A 548 -0.47 -10.63 -2.01
N ARG A 549 -0.52 -11.86 -1.49
CA ARG A 549 0.39 -12.91 -1.97
C ARG A 549 0.19 -13.11 -3.48
N LYS A 550 1.17 -13.70 -4.17
CA LYS A 550 0.98 -14.16 -5.55
C LYS A 550 -0.14 -15.19 -5.62
N GLY A 551 -0.80 -15.23 -6.78
CA GLY A 551 -1.95 -16.09 -7.05
C GLY A 551 -2.33 -16.11 -8.53
N HIS A 552 -3.50 -16.66 -8.79
CA HIS A 552 -4.17 -16.59 -10.09
C HIS A 552 -5.60 -16.04 -9.94
N VAL A 553 -6.18 -15.60 -11.04
CA VAL A 553 -7.56 -15.08 -11.08
C VAL A 553 -8.39 -15.97 -11.99
N GLU A 554 -9.45 -16.54 -11.44
CA GLU A 554 -10.46 -17.27 -12.20
C GLU A 554 -11.55 -16.31 -12.67
N VAL A 555 -11.95 -16.41 -13.94
CA VAL A 555 -13.05 -15.62 -14.53
C VAL A 555 -14.19 -16.53 -14.98
N SER A 556 -15.34 -16.43 -14.33
CA SER A 556 -16.54 -17.21 -14.68
C SER A 556 -17.16 -16.76 -16.02
N ASP A 557 -18.03 -17.58 -16.60
CA ASP A 557 -18.71 -17.29 -17.88
C ASP A 557 -19.57 -16.03 -17.87
N ASP A 558 -19.99 -15.60 -16.69
CA ASP A 558 -20.76 -14.38 -16.47
C ASP A 558 -19.93 -13.21 -15.93
N GLY A 559 -18.59 -13.32 -15.93
CA GLY A 559 -17.67 -12.23 -15.59
C GLY A 559 -17.48 -11.96 -14.10
N VAL A 560 -17.72 -12.95 -13.24
CA VAL A 560 -17.30 -12.91 -11.82
C VAL A 560 -15.84 -13.33 -11.72
N THR A 561 -15.07 -12.58 -10.95
CA THR A 561 -13.64 -12.84 -10.73
C THR A 561 -13.38 -13.40 -9.33
N VAL A 562 -12.54 -14.42 -9.22
CA VAL A 562 -12.10 -14.98 -7.94
C VAL A 562 -10.58 -15.00 -7.90
N PHE A 563 -9.99 -14.43 -6.85
CA PHE A 563 -8.56 -14.53 -6.60
C PHE A 563 -8.26 -15.77 -5.77
N VAL A 564 -7.33 -16.60 -6.25
CA VAL A 564 -6.90 -17.83 -5.60
C VAL A 564 -5.40 -17.71 -5.29
N PRO A 565 -5.00 -17.68 -4.00
CA PRO A 565 -3.59 -17.63 -3.63
C PRO A 565 -2.82 -18.85 -4.15
N ASP A 566 -1.68 -18.59 -4.78
CA ASP A 566 -0.83 -19.59 -5.43
C ASP A 566 0.61 -19.02 -5.50
N PRO A 567 1.58 -19.59 -4.76
CA PRO A 567 2.96 -19.10 -4.72
C PRO A 567 3.64 -19.04 -6.10
N ASP A 568 3.24 -19.91 -7.03
CA ASP A 568 3.78 -19.96 -8.39
C ASP A 568 2.94 -19.12 -9.39
N GLY A 569 1.83 -18.55 -8.91
CA GLY A 569 0.99 -17.65 -9.67
C GLY A 569 1.67 -16.32 -10.00
N LYS A 570 1.13 -15.60 -10.97
CA LYS A 570 1.69 -14.31 -11.45
C LYS A 570 0.87 -13.09 -11.04
N VAL A 571 -0.32 -13.32 -10.47
CA VAL A 571 -1.26 -12.25 -10.16
C VAL A 571 -1.09 -11.79 -8.74
N THR A 572 -1.07 -10.47 -8.56
CA THR A 572 -1.12 -9.81 -7.27
C THR A 572 -2.27 -8.80 -7.28
N VAL A 573 -3.07 -8.76 -6.22
CA VAL A 573 -4.21 -7.85 -6.10
C VAL A 573 -3.86 -6.71 -5.14
N LEU A 574 -4.07 -5.47 -5.57
CA LEU A 574 -3.85 -4.28 -4.75
C LEU A 574 -4.96 -4.08 -3.73
N SER A 575 -4.57 -3.50 -2.60
CA SER A 575 -5.47 -2.90 -1.61
C SER A 575 -4.85 -1.65 -1.01
N VAL A 576 -5.67 -0.84 -0.34
CA VAL A 576 -5.22 0.39 0.36
C VAL A 576 -5.70 0.36 1.80
N MET A 577 -4.83 0.81 2.72
CA MET A 577 -5.18 0.99 4.13
C MET A 577 -6.05 2.23 4.31
N ALA A 578 -6.94 2.23 5.32
CA ALA A 578 -7.86 3.35 5.46
C ALA A 578 -7.14 4.65 5.90
N ASP A 579 -6.01 4.55 6.59
CA ASP A 579 -5.16 5.68 6.96
C ASP A 579 -4.39 6.25 5.75
N ARG A 580 -3.95 5.40 4.83
CA ARG A 580 -3.26 5.80 3.57
C ARG A 580 -4.21 6.29 2.48
N ARG A 581 -5.52 6.07 2.61
CA ARG A 581 -6.51 6.58 1.65
C ARG A 581 -6.37 8.08 1.45
N LYS A 582 -6.29 8.86 2.54
CA LYS A 582 -6.20 10.32 2.44
C LYS A 582 -4.86 10.77 1.86
N ASP A 583 -3.78 10.07 2.20
CA ASP A 583 -2.46 10.31 1.62
C ASP A 583 -2.47 10.07 0.10
N LEU A 584 -3.17 9.02 -0.34
CA LEU A 584 -3.34 8.70 -1.75
C LEU A 584 -4.23 9.73 -2.48
N GLU A 585 -5.36 10.14 -1.87
CA GLU A 585 -6.21 11.21 -2.42
C GLU A 585 -5.43 12.54 -2.51
N ALA A 586 -4.66 12.91 -1.48
CA ALA A 586 -3.81 14.10 -1.47
C ALA A 586 -2.66 14.02 -2.48
N PHE A 587 -2.09 12.82 -2.67
CA PHE A 587 -1.08 12.56 -3.70
C PHE A 587 -1.67 12.77 -5.10
N ILE A 588 -2.84 12.20 -5.38
CA ILE A 588 -3.57 12.39 -6.65
C ILE A 588 -3.82 13.89 -6.87
N GLU A 589 -4.35 14.60 -5.88
CA GLU A 589 -4.57 16.05 -5.95
C GLU A 589 -3.29 16.82 -6.28
N THR A 590 -2.18 16.48 -5.63
CA THR A 590 -0.87 17.10 -5.84
C THR A 590 -0.35 16.87 -7.25
N VAL A 591 -0.53 15.66 -7.80
CA VAL A 591 -0.07 15.33 -9.15
C VAL A 591 -0.91 16.04 -10.20
N ILE A 592 -2.25 15.95 -10.12
CA ILE A 592 -3.17 16.53 -11.11
C ILE A 592 -3.09 18.06 -11.11
N SER A 593 -2.99 18.69 -9.93
CA SER A 593 -2.91 20.15 -9.82
C SER A 593 -1.59 20.74 -10.30
N ALA A 594 -0.55 19.92 -10.52
CA ALA A 594 0.76 20.42 -10.93
C ALA A 594 0.73 20.92 -12.38
N PRO A 595 1.19 22.14 -12.69
CA PRO A 595 1.27 22.61 -14.07
C PRO A 595 2.27 21.75 -14.87
N PRO A 596 1.91 21.33 -16.10
CA PRO A 596 2.82 20.57 -16.95
C PRO A 596 3.99 21.43 -17.41
N LYS A 597 5.10 20.81 -17.80
CA LYS A 597 6.37 21.49 -18.14
C LYS A 597 6.19 22.63 -19.13
N ILE A 598 5.32 22.45 -20.14
CA ILE A 598 5.04 23.46 -21.18
C ILE A 598 4.40 24.75 -20.62
N PHE A 599 3.74 24.71 -19.46
CA PHE A 599 3.12 25.89 -18.82
C PHE A 599 3.94 26.43 -17.63
N ARG A 600 5.01 25.75 -17.18
CA ARG A 600 5.82 26.19 -16.03
C ARG A 600 6.58 27.49 -16.29
N SER A 601 6.95 27.77 -17.54
CA SER A 601 7.65 29.01 -17.92
C SER A 601 6.75 30.25 -17.98
N GLN A 602 5.42 30.07 -17.96
CA GLN A 602 4.44 31.18 -17.98
C GLN A 602 4.04 31.64 -16.56
N LEU A 603 4.51 30.94 -15.52
CA LEU A 603 4.22 31.19 -14.10
C LEU A 603 5.41 31.79 -13.32
N MET A 604 6.55 31.99 -13.98
CA MET A 604 7.67 32.83 -13.51
C MET A 604 7.56 34.21 -14.17
#